data_AF-A0A357CWK9-F1
#
_entry.id   AF-A0A357CWK9-F1
#
_cell.length_a   1.000
_cell.length_b   1.000
_cell.length_c   1.000
_cell.angle_alpha   90.00
_cell.angle_beta   90.00
_cell.angle_gamma   90.00
#
_symmetry.space_group_name_H-M   'P 1'
#
loop_
_entity.id
_entity.type
_entity.pdbx_description
1 polymer ?
#
loop_
_entity_poly.entity_id
_entity_poly.type
_entity_poly.pdbx_seq_one_letter_code
_entity_poly.pdbx_strand_id
1 'polypeptide(L)' 'MKPLSLNVLRKKYLDFFVSKGHLCLDSFPLVPKDDNSLLLINAGMAPFKRFFTGEQVPP' A
#
# COMPACT_ATOMS: atom_id res chain seq x y z
N MET A 1 -6.52 3.71 -28.67
CA MET A 1 -6.61 4.03 -27.22
C MET A 1 -5.62 5.14 -26.92
N LYS A 2 -5.99 6.18 -26.15
CA LYS A 2 -5.01 7.21 -25.73
C LYS A 2 -4.11 6.63 -24.62
N PRO A 3 -2.79 6.86 -24.64
CA PRO A 3 -1.91 6.41 -23.57
C PRO A 3 -2.28 7.11 -22.26
N LEU A 4 -2.40 6.33 -21.18
CA LEU A 4 -2.64 6.87 -19.84
C LEU A 4 -1.29 7.22 -19.20
N SER A 5 -1.21 8.36 -18.53
CA SER A 5 -0.04 8.68 -17.71
C SER A 5 -0.03 7.81 -16.45
N LEU A 6 1.15 7.60 -15.88
CA LEU A 6 1.34 6.80 -14.67
C LEU A 6 0.47 7.30 -13.49
N ASN A 7 0.38 8.63 -13.32
CA ASN A 7 -0.44 9.22 -12.26
C ASN A 7 -1.94 9.02 -12.51
N VAL A 8 -2.40 9.10 -13.77
CA VAL A 8 -3.79 8.84 -14.12
C VAL A 8 -4.15 7.37 -13.89
N LEU A 9 -3.27 6.44 -14.26
CA LEU A 9 -3.47 5.01 -14.04
C LEU A 9 -3.53 4.68 -12.54
N ARG A 10 -2.59 5.22 -11.74
CA ARG A 10 -2.58 5.06 -10.28
C ARG A 10 -3.89 5.55 -9.67
N LYS A 11 -4.33 6.76 -10.02
CA LYS A 11 -5.58 7.34 -9.50
C LYS A 11 -6.78 6.46 -9.84
N LYS A 12 -6.91 6.01 -11.09
CA LYS A 12 -8.00 5.13 -11.52
C LYS A 12 -8.05 3.80 -10.76
N TYR A 13 -6.90 3.21 -10.47
CA TYR A 13 -6.82 1.98 -9.67
C TYR A 13 -7.29 2.21 -8.24
N LEU A 14 -6.79 3.27 -7.58
CA LEU A 14 -7.18 3.61 -6.20
C LEU A 14 -8.67 3.96 -6.10
N ASP A 15 -9.17 4.81 -7.01
CA ASP A 15 -10.58 5.22 -7.07
C ASP A 15 -11.53 4.00 -7.21
N PHE A 16 -11.13 2.98 -7.98
CA PHE A 16 -11.92 1.76 -8.16
C PHE A 16 -12.09 1.01 -6.83
N PHE A 17 -11.03 0.79 -6.07
CA PHE A 17 -11.12 0.07 -4.79
C PHE A 17 -11.80 0.90 -3.70
N VAL A 18 -11.57 2.22 -3.68
CA VAL A 18 -12.32 3.15 -2.81
C VAL A 18 -13.83 3.07 -3.09
N SER A 19 -14.23 3.00 -4.37
CA SER A 19 -15.65 2.83 -4.74
C SER A 19 -16.27 1.51 -4.25
N LYS A 20 -15.43 0.53 -3.88
CA LYS A 20 -15.83 -0.76 -3.30
C LYS A 20 -15.70 -0.77 -1.78
N GLY A 21 -15.46 0.37 -1.13
CA GLY A 21 -15.34 0.49 0.32
C GLY A 21 -13.96 0.18 0.89
N HIS A 22 -12.91 0.10 0.06
CA HIS A 22 -11.55 -0.09 0.56
C HIS A 22 -10.96 1.23 1.04
N LEU A 23 -10.22 1.19 2.16
CA LEU A 23 -9.47 2.33 2.67
C LEU A 23 -8.23 2.59 1.79
N CYS A 24 -8.10 3.80 1.28
CA CYS A 24 -6.88 4.24 0.59
C CYS A 24 -5.92 4.86 1.61
N LEU A 25 -4.71 4.31 1.71
CA LEU A 25 -3.63 4.83 2.56
C LEU A 25 -2.52 5.43 1.71
N ASP A 26 -1.75 6.34 2.31
CA ASP A 26 -0.54 6.87 1.71
C ASP A 26 0.54 5.78 1.57
N SER A 27 1.47 5.99 0.63
CA SER A 27 2.61 5.09 0.48
C SER A 27 3.49 5.12 1.71
N PHE A 28 3.97 3.96 2.11
CA PHE A 28 4.95 3.83 3.18
C PHE A 28 6.35 4.27 2.71
N PRO A 29 7.24 4.66 3.64
CA PRO A 29 8.64 4.95 3.33
C PRO A 29 9.35 3.77 2.68
N LEU A 30 10.33 4.02 1.81
CA LEU A 30 11.11 2.95 1.17
C LEU A 30 11.91 2.13 2.20
N VAL A 31 12.43 2.79 3.23
CA VAL A 31 13.18 2.15 4.32
C VAL A 31 12.18 1.72 5.40
N PRO A 32 12.12 0.42 5.76
CA PRO A 32 11.23 -0.07 6.81
C PRO A 32 11.50 0.61 8.15
N LYS A 33 10.44 0.85 8.92
CA LYS A 33 10.53 1.23 10.32
C LYS A 33 10.20 0.02 11.18
N ASP A 34 11.03 -0.23 12.19
CA ASP A 34 10.81 -1.28 13.18
C ASP A 34 10.69 -2.72 12.61
N ASP A 35 11.33 -2.98 11.46
CA ASP A 35 11.48 -4.31 10.87
C ASP A 35 12.94 -4.57 10.49
N ASN A 36 13.67 -5.25 11.38
CA ASN A 36 15.07 -5.61 11.17
C ASN A 36 15.26 -6.77 10.17
N SER A 37 14.18 -7.38 9.68
CA SER A 37 14.25 -8.48 8.72
C SER A 37 14.29 -8.01 7.25
N LEU A 38 14.03 -6.72 7.00
CA LEU A 38 13.98 -6.15 5.66
C LEU A 38 14.95 -4.97 5.52
N LEU A 39 15.68 -4.93 4.40
CA LEU A 39 16.49 -3.77 4.03
C LEU A 39 15.64 -2.67 3.37
N LEU A 40 14.71 -3.04 2.49
CA LEU A 40 13.83 -2.13 1.75
C LEU A 40 12.42 -2.71 1.63
N ILE A 41 11.40 -1.84 1.55
CA ILE A 41 10.03 -2.24 1.25
C ILE A 41 9.92 -2.59 -0.24
N ASN A 42 9.81 -3.88 -0.53
CA ASN A 42 9.73 -4.41 -1.90
C ASN A 42 8.28 -4.71 -2.36
N ALA A 43 7.33 -4.78 -1.43
CA ALA A 43 5.95 -5.16 -1.68
C ALA A 43 4.99 -4.35 -0.82
N GLY A 44 3.81 -4.04 -1.36
CA GLY A 44 2.78 -3.27 -0.66
C GLY A 44 2.23 -3.94 0.59
N MET A 45 2.40 -5.26 0.75
CA MET A 45 1.95 -6.01 1.93
C MET A 45 2.91 -5.93 3.12
N ALA A 46 4.20 -5.63 2.89
CA ALA A 46 5.23 -5.69 3.92
C ALA A 46 4.96 -4.76 5.12
N PRO A 47 4.49 -3.51 4.95
CA PRO A 47 4.12 -2.64 6.06
C PRO A 47 2.98 -3.19 6.93
N PHE A 48 2.16 -4.10 6.39
CA PHE A 48 0.98 -4.63 7.04
C PHE A 48 1.23 -5.97 7.77
N LYS A 49 2.49 -6.43 7.81
CA LYS A 49 2.88 -7.70 8.46
C LYS A 49 2.30 -7.86 9.87
N ARG A 50 2.36 -6.80 10.68
CA ARG A 50 1.86 -6.79 12.07
C ARG A 50 0.35 -6.97 12.20
N PHE A 51 -0.41 -6.53 11.19
CA PHE A 51 -1.84 -6.78 11.13
C PHE A 51 -2.13 -8.24 10.83
N PHE A 52 -1.36 -8.86 9.94
CA PHE A 52 -1.52 -10.27 9.60
C PHE A 52 -1.06 -11.22 10.72
N THR A 53 -0.10 -10.81 11.56
CA THR A 53 0.33 -11.57 12.74
C THR A 53 -0.54 -11.33 13.98
N GLY A 54 -1.46 -10.37 13.94
CA GLY A 54 -2.32 -10.02 15.07
C GLY A 54 -1.65 -9.16 16.13
N GLU A 55 -0.45 -8.63 15.88
CA GLU A 55 0.25 -7.71 16.77
C GLU A 55 -0.41 -6.32 16.84
N GLN A 56 -1.14 -5.95 15.78
CA GLN A 56 -1.87 -4.68 15.70
C GLN A 56 -3.24 -4.88 15.02
N VAL A 57 -4.20 -3.99 15.32
CA VAL A 57 -5.51 -3.98 14.67
C VAL A 57 -5.44 -3.08 13.42
N PRO A 58 -5.89 -3.56 12.24
CA PRO A 58 -6.00 -2.73 11.04
C PRO A 58 -6.96 -1.54 11.26
N PRO A 59 -6.69 -0.40 10.62
CA PRO A 59 -7.62 0.74 10.59
C PRO A 59 -8.89 0.46 9.77
#